data_AF-A0AAN7QKL7-F1
#
_entry.id   AF-A0AAN7QKL7-F1
#
_cell.length_a   1.000
_cell.length_b   1.000
_cell.length_c   1.000
_cell.angle_alpha   90.00
_cell.angle_beta   90.00
_cell.angle_gamma   90.00
#
_symmetry.space_group_name_H-M   'P 1'
#
loop_
_entity.id
_entity.type
_entity.pdbx_description
1 polymer ?
#
loop_
_entity_poly.entity_id
_entity_poly.type
_entity_poly.pdbx_seq_one_letter_code
_entity_poly.pdbx_strand_id
1 'polypeptide(L)'
;MSKRTKLIVQMAQKGVEVITESNIHINSTAFPKVIGAIDCTHVKIQSPGGDEGEIFRNRKMYFSVNVQAIGDANLNILNLVARWPGSTHDATIFNNSRVRVKFEAGHFLNSILLGDGGLDK
;
A
#
# COMPACT_ATOMS: atom_id res chain seq x y z
N MET A 1 -33.72 8.68 -3.41
CA MET A 1 -32.92 9.82 -2.92
C MET A 1 -31.57 9.26 -2.43
N SER A 2 -30.59 9.13 -3.33
CA SER A 2 -29.31 8.46 -3.04
C SER A 2 -28.36 9.42 -2.33
N LYS A 3 -28.04 9.13 -1.06
CA LYS A 3 -27.01 9.84 -0.31
C LYS A 3 -25.65 9.44 -0.90
N ARG A 4 -25.11 10.28 -1.81
CA ARG A 4 -23.70 10.22 -2.19
C ARG A 4 -22.86 10.55 -0.96
N THR A 5 -22.31 9.54 -0.31
CA THR A 5 -21.23 9.73 0.66
C THR A 5 -20.02 10.22 -0.12
N LYS A 6 -19.79 11.54 -0.10
CA LYS A 6 -18.51 12.12 -0.49
C LYS A 6 -17.47 11.62 0.51
N LEU A 7 -16.70 10.61 0.14
CA LEU A 7 -15.46 10.27 0.84
C LEU A 7 -14.45 11.37 0.50
N ILE A 8 -14.45 12.44 1.32
CA ILE A 8 -13.38 13.45 1.28
C ILE A 8 -12.20 12.82 2.00
N VAL A 9 -11.22 12.31 1.25
CA VAL A 9 -9.92 11.94 1.80
C VAL A 9 -9.21 13.25 2.15
N GLN A 10 -9.39 13.69 3.39
CA GLN A 10 -8.66 14.83 3.93
C GLN A 10 -7.23 14.36 4.21
N MET A 11 -6.26 14.94 3.51
CA MET A 11 -4.84 14.62 3.65
C MET A 11 -4.40 14.90 5.09
N ALA A 12 -3.97 13.85 5.80
CA ALA A 12 -3.41 13.98 7.12
C ALA A 12 -2.07 14.70 7.02
N GLN A 13 -1.96 15.87 7.64
CA GLN A 13 -0.66 16.46 7.94
C GLN A 13 0.02 15.57 8.99
N LYS A 14 1.25 15.15 8.69
CA LYS A 14 2.08 14.13 9.35
C LYS A 14 1.68 12.69 9.02
N GLY A 15 2.67 11.92 8.57
CA GLY A 15 2.52 10.56 8.04
C GLY A 15 1.70 9.66 8.94
N VAL A 16 0.50 9.33 8.48
CA VAL A 16 -0.37 8.35 9.13
C VAL A 16 -0.17 7.02 8.43
N GLU A 17 0.38 6.04 9.15
CA GLU A 17 0.19 4.64 8.82
C GLU A 17 -1.22 4.27 9.28
N VAL A 18 -2.18 4.16 8.37
CA VAL A 18 -3.51 3.63 8.72
C VAL A 18 -3.36 2.12 8.80
N ILE A 19 -2.98 1.66 9.98
CA ILE A 19 -2.85 0.24 10.30
C ILE A 19 -4.26 -0.27 10.61
N THR A 20 -4.99 -0.75 9.61
CA THR A 20 -6.08 -1.69 9.87
C THR A 20 -5.48 -3.06 10.09
N GLU A 21 -5.22 -3.43 11.35
CA GLU A 21 -4.81 -4.79 11.72
C GLU A 21 -6.04 -5.71 11.72
N SER A 22 -6.37 -6.29 10.56
CA SER A 22 -7.22 -7.46 10.49
C SER A 22 -6.35 -8.71 10.57
N ASN A 23 -6.77 -9.69 11.37
CA ASN A 23 -6.18 -11.03 11.33
C ASN A 23 -6.31 -11.56 9.91
N ILE A 24 -5.19 -11.62 9.20
CA ILE A 24 -5.18 -11.96 7.80
C ILE A 24 -5.44 -13.47 7.68
N HIS A 25 -6.66 -13.84 7.29
CA HIS A 25 -7.05 -15.22 7.04
C HIS A 25 -7.85 -15.29 5.74
N ILE A 26 -7.24 -15.83 4.69
CA ILE A 26 -7.92 -16.04 3.41
C ILE A 26 -8.12 -17.55 3.22
N ASN A 27 -9.37 -17.95 3.03
CA ASN A 27 -9.72 -19.30 2.56
C ASN A 27 -10.02 -19.22 1.05
N SER A 28 -8.98 -19.04 0.25
CA SER A 28 -9.09 -19.18 -1.21
C SER A 28 -8.71 -20.61 -1.59
N THR A 29 -9.67 -21.39 -2.09
CA THR A 29 -9.44 -22.79 -2.49
C THR A 29 -8.52 -22.92 -3.72
N ALA A 30 -8.39 -21.85 -4.52
CA ALA A 30 -7.57 -21.83 -5.72
C ALA A 30 -6.08 -21.59 -5.44
N PHE A 31 -5.75 -20.86 -4.37
CA PHE A 31 -4.37 -20.50 -4.02
C PHE A 31 -4.11 -20.80 -2.54
N PRO A 32 -3.76 -22.05 -2.20
CA PRO A 32 -3.46 -22.42 -0.84
C PRO A 32 -2.35 -21.54 -0.26
N LYS A 33 -2.50 -21.15 1.02
CA LYS A 33 -1.53 -20.33 1.79
C LYS A 33 -1.42 -18.87 1.38
N VAL A 34 -2.07 -18.42 0.31
CA VAL A 34 -2.10 -17.01 -0.05
C VAL A 34 -2.96 -16.25 0.95
N ILE A 35 -2.37 -15.25 1.60
CA ILE A 35 -3.02 -14.44 2.63
C ILE A 35 -3.30 -13.01 2.17
N GLY A 36 -2.91 -12.65 0.96
CA GLY A 36 -3.29 -11.37 0.38
C GLY A 36 -2.59 -11.13 -0.95
N ALA A 37 -3.10 -10.15 -1.68
CA ALA A 37 -2.42 -9.55 -2.81
C ALA A 37 -1.88 -8.18 -2.41
N ILE A 38 -0.63 -7.90 -2.76
CA ILE A 38 0.06 -6.64 -2.50
C ILE A 38 0.33 -5.93 -3.82
N ASP A 39 0.08 -4.62 -3.84
CA ASP A 39 0.44 -3.78 -4.97
C ASP A 39 0.72 -2.35 -4.49
N CYS A 40 1.43 -1.57 -5.30
CA CYS A 40 1.66 -0.15 -5.08
C CYS A 40 0.90 0.67 -6.11
N THR A 41 0.23 1.73 -5.65
CA THR A 41 -0.59 2.59 -6.49
C THR A 41 -0.25 4.06 -6.26
N HIS A 42 -0.22 4.83 -7.35
CA HIS A 42 0.04 6.26 -7.29
C HIS A 42 -1.25 7.05 -7.09
N VAL A 43 -1.41 7.66 -5.93
CA VAL A 43 -2.46 8.63 -5.66
C VAL A 43 -1.99 10.00 -6.15
N LYS A 44 -2.62 10.50 -7.21
CA LYS A 44 -2.28 11.80 -7.81
C LYS A 44 -2.53 12.94 -6.83
N ILE A 45 -1.56 13.84 -6.71
CA ILE A 45 -1.65 15.05 -5.90
C ILE A 45 -1.38 16.29 -6.75
N GLN A 46 -1.71 17.46 -6.22
CA GLN A 46 -1.16 18.72 -6.73
C GLN A 46 0.34 18.80 -6.42
N SER A 47 1.07 19.59 -7.19
CA SER A 47 2.48 19.85 -6.87
C SER A 47 2.58 20.36 -5.43
N PRO A 48 3.37 19.71 -4.56
CA PRO A 48 3.57 20.21 -3.20
C PRO A 48 4.37 21.52 -3.18
N GLY A 49 5.07 21.85 -4.28
CA GLY A 49 5.94 23.02 -4.35
C GLY A 49 7.20 22.88 -3.48
N GLY A 50 8.00 23.93 -3.45
CA GLY A 50 9.27 23.96 -2.70
C GLY A 50 10.38 23.10 -3.33
N ASP A 51 11.54 23.10 -2.67
CA ASP A 51 12.76 22.44 -3.15
C ASP A 51 12.59 20.91 -3.27
N GLU A 52 11.75 20.33 -2.39
CA GLU A 52 11.41 18.91 -2.35
C GLU A 52 10.14 18.57 -3.17
N GLY A 53 9.68 19.45 -4.06
CA GLY A 53 8.49 19.16 -4.86
C GLY A 53 8.69 17.98 -5.83
N GLU A 54 9.90 17.86 -6.37
CA GLU A 54 10.22 16.96 -7.46
C GLU A 54 10.28 15.48 -7.03
N ILE A 55 10.57 15.18 -5.76
CA ILE A 55 10.56 13.79 -5.25
C ILE A 55 9.15 13.17 -5.31
N PHE A 56 8.10 13.97 -5.41
CA PHE A 56 6.74 13.46 -5.59
C PHE A 56 6.41 13.15 -7.06
N ARG A 57 7.26 13.53 -8.03
CA ARG A 57 7.04 13.20 -9.43
C ARG A 57 7.35 11.73 -9.68
N ASN A 58 6.39 11.03 -10.29
CA ASN A 58 6.57 9.64 -10.69
C ASN A 58 7.11 9.49 -12.12
N ARG A 59 7.36 8.24 -12.53
CA ARG A 59 7.83 7.87 -13.87
C ARG A 59 6.86 8.24 -15.01
N LYS A 60 5.60 8.53 -14.69
CA LYS A 60 4.56 9.00 -15.63
C LYS A 60 4.44 10.54 -15.64
N MET A 61 5.42 11.25 -15.08
CA MET A 61 5.56 12.70 -15.10
C MET A 61 4.47 13.49 -14.36
N TYR A 62 3.76 12.88 -13.40
CA TYR A 62 2.83 13.58 -12.52
C TYR A 62 3.18 13.43 -11.04
N PHE A 63 2.76 14.41 -10.22
CA PHE A 63 2.98 14.38 -8.77
C PHE A 63 2.03 13.39 -8.09
N SER A 64 2.56 12.54 -7.23
CA SER A 64 1.79 11.51 -6.54
C SER A 64 2.40 11.14 -5.19
N VAL A 65 1.57 10.53 -4.35
CA VAL A 65 2.01 9.69 -3.23
C VAL A 65 1.95 8.25 -3.70
N ASN A 66 3.03 7.50 -3.55
CA ASN A 66 3.05 6.07 -3.81
C ASN A 66 2.51 5.34 -2.56
N VAL A 67 1.47 4.53 -2.75
CA VAL A 67 0.70 3.89 -1.69
C VAL A 67 0.76 2.38 -1.88
N GLN A 68 1.33 1.67 -0.92
CA GLN A 68 1.20 0.21 -0.87
C GLN A 68 -0.13 -0.16 -0.23
N ALA A 69 -0.82 -1.13 -0.82
CA ALA A 69 -2.02 -1.72 -0.26
C ALA A 69 -1.94 -3.25 -0.28
N ILE A 70 -2.52 -3.89 0.73
CA ILE A 70 -2.74 -5.32 0.76
C ILE A 70 -4.24 -5.58 0.85
N GLY A 71 -4.75 -6.37 -0.09
CA GLY A 71 -6.15 -6.78 -0.15
C GLY A 71 -6.32 -8.28 0.06
N ASP A 72 -7.44 -8.69 0.66
CA ASP A 72 -7.86 -10.09 0.65
C ASP A 72 -8.80 -10.42 -0.53
N ALA A 73 -9.14 -11.70 -0.66
CA ALA A 73 -10.06 -12.18 -1.70
C ALA A 73 -11.50 -11.65 -1.55
N ASN A 74 -11.84 -11.09 -0.37
CA ASN A 74 -13.13 -10.46 -0.11
C ASN A 74 -13.11 -8.95 -0.33
N LEU A 75 -12.02 -8.43 -0.93
CA LEU A 75 -11.80 -7.01 -1.19
C LEU A 75 -11.65 -6.15 0.08
N ASN A 76 -11.32 -6.76 1.22
CA ASN A 76 -10.97 -6.01 2.42
C ASN A 76 -9.52 -5.50 2.33
N ILE A 77 -9.28 -4.27 2.81
CA ILE A 77 -7.93 -3.73 2.95
C ILE A 77 -7.34 -4.24 4.27
N LEU A 78 -6.29 -5.04 4.17
CA LEU A 78 -5.55 -5.65 5.27
C LEU A 78 -4.37 -4.80 5.75
N ASN A 79 -3.82 -3.98 4.86
CA ASN A 79 -2.72 -3.08 5.17
C ASN A 79 -2.66 -1.93 4.17
N LEU A 80 -2.23 -0.75 4.63
CA LEU A 80 -2.03 0.42 3.81
C LEU A 80 -0.81 1.21 4.27
N VAL A 81 0.10 1.55 3.36
CA VAL A 81 1.24 2.43 3.60
C VAL A 81 1.19 3.59 2.61
N ALA A 82 0.73 4.76 3.08
CA ALA A 82 0.47 5.94 2.25
C ALA A 82 1.38 7.14 2.59
N ARG A 83 2.69 6.91 2.71
CA ARG A 83 3.65 7.93 3.18
C ARG A 83 4.82 8.20 2.23
N TRP A 84 4.86 7.55 1.07
CA TRP A 84 6.02 7.59 0.19
C TRP A 84 5.83 8.56 -0.98
N PRO A 85 6.85 9.36 -1.32
CA PRO A 85 6.81 10.20 -2.52
C PRO A 85 6.64 9.37 -3.79
N GLY A 86 6.04 9.95 -4.82
CA GLY A 86 5.77 9.30 -6.11
C GLY A 86 7.00 8.82 -6.88
N SER A 87 8.21 9.29 -6.57
CA SER A 87 9.44 8.76 -7.15
C SER A 87 9.92 7.44 -6.52
N THR A 88 9.39 7.09 -5.33
CA THR A 88 9.81 5.91 -4.55
C THR A 88 9.46 4.60 -5.27
N HIS A 89 10.39 3.65 -5.27
CA HIS A 89 10.18 2.31 -5.80
C HIS A 89 9.36 1.43 -4.86
N ASP A 90 8.55 0.55 -5.44
CA ASP A 90 7.61 -0.31 -4.71
C ASP A 90 8.33 -1.24 -3.73
N ALA A 91 9.47 -1.82 -4.15
CA ALA A 91 10.36 -2.60 -3.28
C ALA A 91 10.84 -1.81 -2.04
N THR A 92 11.16 -0.51 -2.19
CA THR A 92 11.55 0.33 -1.06
C THR A 92 10.40 0.48 -0.06
N ILE A 93 9.17 0.64 -0.54
CA ILE A 93 7.99 0.74 0.32
C ILE A 93 7.76 -0.58 1.06
N PHE A 94 7.85 -1.71 0.36
CA PHE A 94 7.71 -3.04 0.97
C PHE A 94 8.78 -3.33 2.01
N ASN A 95 10.05 -3.10 1.69
CA ASN A 95 11.17 -3.32 2.61
C ASN A 95 11.08 -2.45 3.88
N ASN A 96 10.39 -1.31 3.80
CA ASN A 96 10.15 -0.42 4.94
C ASN A 96 8.72 -0.52 5.51
N SER A 97 7.98 -1.58 5.20
CA SER A 97 6.64 -1.84 5.72
C SER A 97 6.68 -2.69 7.00
N ARG A 98 5.72 -2.48 7.91
CA ARG A 98 5.54 -3.37 9.07
C ARG A 98 5.19 -4.80 8.65
N VAL A 99 4.58 -4.98 7.48
CA VAL A 99 4.27 -6.31 6.94
C VAL A 99 5.55 -7.08 6.65
N ARG A 100 6.56 -6.46 6.05
CA ARG A 100 7.86 -7.10 5.79
C ARG A 100 8.50 -7.62 7.07
N VAL A 101 8.54 -6.78 8.10
CA VAL A 101 9.07 -7.15 9.42
C VAL A 101 8.31 -8.34 10.02
N LYS A 102 6.97 -8.35 9.93
CA LYS A 102 6.14 -9.46 10.41
C LYS A 102 6.39 -10.76 9.62
N PHE A 103 6.63 -10.68 8.31
CA PHE A 103 7.00 -11.84 7.50
C PHE A 103 8.37 -12.39 7.90
N GLU A 104 9.38 -11.54 8.05
CA GLU A 104 10.73 -11.94 8.46
C GLU A 104 10.76 -12.53 9.88
N ALA A 105 9.90 -12.02 10.77
CA ALA A 105 9.71 -12.56 12.12
C ALA A 105 8.90 -13.87 12.16
N GLY A 106 8.39 -14.36 11.02
CA GLY A 106 7.60 -15.60 10.95
C GLY A 106 6.18 -15.49 11.50
N HIS A 107 5.64 -14.28 11.68
CA HIS A 107 4.30 -14.06 12.24
C HIS A 107 3.18 -14.60 11.33
N PHE A 108 3.45 -14.72 10.03
CA PHE A 108 2.50 -15.25 9.05
C PHE A 108 2.71 -16.75 8.75
N LEU A 109 3.53 -17.47 9.54
CA LEU A 109 3.76 -18.91 9.36
C LEU A 109 4.11 -19.27 7.90
N ASN A 110 3.60 -20.41 7.41
CA ASN A 110 3.78 -20.87 6.02
C ASN A 110 2.83 -20.18 5.03
N SER A 111 2.66 -18.86 5.14
CA SER A 111 1.79 -18.07 4.27
C SER A 111 2.56 -17.30 3.20
N ILE A 112 1.85 -16.93 2.13
CA ILE A 112 2.39 -16.26 0.94
C ILE A 112 1.62 -14.97 0.70
N LEU A 113 2.33 -13.92 0.32
CA LEU A 113 1.76 -12.69 -0.22
C LEU A 113 1.98 -12.68 -1.74
N LEU A 114 0.92 -12.47 -2.51
CA LEU A 114 1.04 -12.36 -3.97
C LEU A 114 1.34 -10.92 -4.36
N GLY A 115 2.49 -10.66 -4.97
CA GLY A 115 2.87 -9.34 -5.45
C GLY A 115 3.27 -9.37 -6.91
N ASP A 116 3.41 -8.18 -7.49
CA ASP A 116 4.09 -8.03 -8.77
C ASP A 116 5.62 -8.21 -8.63
N GLY A 117 6.32 -8.40 -9.75
CA GLY A 117 7.79 -8.54 -9.74
C GLY A 117 8.55 -7.25 -9.39
N GLY A 118 7.85 -6.13 -9.21
CA GLY A 118 8.43 -4.84 -8.82
C GLY A 118 8.77 -4.75 -7.33
N LEU A 119 8.20 -5.66 -6.52
CA LEU A 119 8.32 -5.68 -5.06
C LEU A 119 9.52 -6.48 -4.53
N ASP A 120 10.12 -7.35 -5.34
CA ASP A 120 11.20 -8.28 -4.94
C ASP A 120 12.56 -7.92 -5.55
N LYS A 121 12.96 -6.65 -5.47
CA LYS A 121 14.25 -6.14 -5.97
C LYS A 121 15.15 -5.61 -4.88
#